data_AF-A0A3D4BQ73-F1
#
_entry.id   AF-A0A3D4BQ73-F1
#
_cell.length_a   1.000
_cell.length_b   1.000
_cell.length_c   1.000
_cell.angle_alpha   90.00
_cell.angle_beta   90.00
_cell.angle_gamma   90.00
#
_symmetry.space_group_name_H-M   'P 1'
#
loop_
_entity.id
_entity.type
_entity.pdbx_description
1 polymer ?
#
loop_
_entity_poly.entity_id
_entity_poly.type
_entity_poly.pdbx_seq_one_letter_code
_entity_poly.pdbx_strand_id
1 'polypeptide(L)'
;DSIHMSTHPEGYLIAIWIALEDIEEGSGPLTYYPGSHKLPYIHCGDIGAEGGFLKMDSAPYNKYEERIEELLAKEELKSETFLPRKGDVLIWHANLLHGGSPVTNPDRTRKSMVLHYYAQDVICYHEISQRPTLWP
;
A
#
# COMPACT_ATOMS: atom_id res chain seq x y z
N ASP A 1 -1.09 0.82 1.27
CA ASP A 1 -2.01 0.39 2.34
C ASP A 1 -3.17 1.34 2.56
N SER A 2 -2.94 2.64 2.71
CA SER A 2 -4.00 3.64 2.97
C SER A 2 -5.26 3.44 2.13
N ILE A 3 -5.14 3.24 0.82
CA ILE A 3 -6.28 3.04 -0.09
C ILE A 3 -7.19 1.83 0.25
N HIS A 4 -6.65 0.83 0.94
CA HIS A 4 -7.40 -0.34 1.42
C HIS A 4 -7.71 -0.27 2.93
N MET A 5 -6.85 0.38 3.69
CA MET A 5 -6.83 0.36 5.16
C MET A 5 -6.41 1.75 5.64
N SER A 6 -7.40 2.63 5.82
CA SER A 6 -7.22 4.02 6.20
C SER A 6 -7.65 4.29 7.63
N THR A 7 -7.19 5.43 8.15
CA THR A 7 -7.55 5.95 9.46
C THR A 7 -8.06 7.38 9.35
N HIS A 8 -8.97 7.77 10.24
CA HIS A 8 -9.21 9.18 10.55
C HIS A 8 -8.87 9.45 12.02
N PRO A 9 -7.98 10.41 12.33
CA PRO A 9 -7.10 11.12 11.38
C PRO A 9 -6.16 10.19 10.62
N GLU A 10 -5.61 10.65 9.49
CA GLU A 10 -4.68 9.89 8.65
C GLU A 10 -3.31 9.68 9.30
N GLY A 11 -2.59 8.65 8.85
CA GLY A 11 -1.20 8.40 9.27
C GLY A 11 -1.04 7.56 10.52
N TYR A 12 -2.14 6.98 11.03
CA TYR A 12 -2.15 6.18 12.24
C TYR A 12 -2.20 4.67 11.98
N LEU A 13 -1.70 4.25 10.82
CA LEU A 13 -1.43 2.85 10.48
C LEU A 13 0.03 2.67 10.10
N ILE A 14 0.63 1.62 10.64
CA ILE A 14 1.92 1.09 10.18
C ILE A 14 1.74 -0.35 9.71
N ALA A 15 2.60 -0.79 8.81
CA ALA A 15 2.76 -2.20 8.51
C ALA A 15 4.17 -2.68 8.85
N ILE A 16 4.25 -3.96 9.22
CA ILE A 16 5.49 -4.68 9.50
C ILE A 16 5.52 -5.87 8.55
N TRP A 17 6.48 -5.88 7.63
CA TRP A 17 6.74 -6.99 6.73
C TRP A 17 7.98 -7.74 7.19
N ILE A 18 7.89 -9.06 7.25
CA ILE A 18 8.92 -9.94 7.79
C ILE A 18 9.30 -10.98 6.74
N ALA A 19 10.59 -11.07 6.41
CA ALA A 19 11.12 -12.11 5.54
C ALA A 19 11.10 -13.47 6.25
N LEU A 20 10.38 -14.45 5.72
CA LEU A 20 10.38 -15.82 6.25
C LEU A 20 11.40 -16.74 5.55
N GLU A 21 12.02 -16.24 4.48
CA GLU A 21 13.12 -16.82 3.72
C GLU A 21 13.99 -15.71 3.11
N ASP A 22 15.16 -16.05 2.59
CA ASP A 22 16.00 -15.10 1.86
C ASP A 22 15.29 -14.69 0.57
N ILE A 23 15.22 -13.38 0.30
CA ILE A 23 14.55 -12.86 -0.89
C ILE A 23 15.60 -12.57 -1.96
N GLU A 24 15.43 -13.25 -3.09
CA GLU A 24 16.28 -13.11 -4.26
C GLU A 24 15.57 -12.36 -5.39
N GLU A 25 16.35 -11.84 -6.34
CA GLU A 25 15.81 -11.30 -7.58
C GLU A 25 14.95 -12.35 -8.32
N GLY A 26 13.90 -11.88 -8.98
CA GLY A 26 12.97 -12.72 -9.73
C GLY A 26 11.96 -13.51 -8.90
N SER A 27 12.04 -13.48 -7.56
CA SER A 27 11.03 -14.06 -6.65
C SER A 27 9.75 -13.20 -6.49
N GLY A 28 9.68 -12.07 -7.18
CA GLY A 28 8.68 -11.02 -6.97
C GLY A 28 8.92 -10.19 -5.70
N PRO A 29 10.16 -9.71 -5.44
CA PRO A 29 10.50 -8.97 -4.22
C PRO A 29 9.62 -7.73 -4.01
N LEU A 30 9.56 -7.27 -2.75
CA LEU A 30 8.89 -6.02 -2.41
C LEU A 30 9.63 -4.85 -3.09
N THR A 31 8.88 -3.99 -3.76
CA THR A 31 9.37 -2.70 -4.25
C THR A 31 8.65 -1.56 -3.53
N TYR A 32 9.35 -0.47 -3.31
CA TYR A 32 8.80 0.71 -2.65
C TYR A 32 9.44 1.99 -3.21
N TYR A 33 8.78 3.13 -3.01
CA TYR A 33 9.29 4.44 -3.41
C TYR A 33 9.73 5.22 -2.17
N PRO A 34 11.05 5.34 -1.88
CA PRO A 34 11.53 6.09 -0.73
C PRO A 34 10.93 7.51 -0.68
N GLY A 35 10.48 7.93 0.51
CA GLY A 35 9.89 9.27 0.71
C GLY A 35 8.45 9.43 0.24
N SER A 36 7.88 8.50 -0.54
CA SER A 36 6.50 8.60 -1.05
C SER A 36 5.42 8.69 0.03
N HIS A 37 5.71 8.23 1.25
CA HIS A 37 4.81 8.38 2.41
C HIS A 37 4.49 9.84 2.77
N LYS A 38 5.27 10.81 2.28
CA LYS A 38 5.06 12.25 2.46
C LYS A 38 4.19 12.88 1.38
N LEU A 39 3.84 12.14 0.34
CA LEU A 39 2.91 12.60 -0.68
C LEU A 39 1.52 12.80 -0.06
N PRO A 40 0.67 13.63 -0.68
CA PRO A 40 -0.73 13.72 -0.29
C PRO A 40 -1.39 12.34 -0.29
N TYR A 41 -2.32 12.12 0.65
CA TYR A 41 -3.24 10.99 0.55
C TYR A 41 -4.14 11.20 -0.67
N ILE A 42 -4.40 10.11 -1.39
CA ILE A 42 -5.26 10.12 -2.56
C ILE A 42 -6.54 9.38 -2.18
N HIS A 43 -7.64 10.13 -2.18
CA HIS A 43 -8.96 9.63 -1.86
C HIS A 43 -9.79 9.44 -3.12
N CYS A 44 -10.89 8.70 -3.01
CA CYS A 44 -11.84 8.51 -4.11
C CYS A 44 -12.35 9.84 -4.69
N GLY A 45 -12.51 10.87 -3.85
CA GLY A 45 -12.88 12.23 -4.27
C GLY A 45 -11.88 12.88 -5.23
N ASP A 46 -10.58 12.69 -4.99
CA ASP A 46 -9.50 13.33 -5.76
C ASP A 46 -9.39 12.76 -7.19
N ILE A 47 -9.86 11.52 -7.37
CA ILE A 47 -9.77 10.78 -8.63
C ILE A 47 -11.14 10.60 -9.31
N GLY A 48 -12.17 11.27 -8.82
CA GLY A 48 -13.54 11.15 -9.35
C GLY A 48 -14.06 9.71 -9.31
N ALA A 49 -13.71 8.96 -8.28
CA ALA A 49 -14.13 7.57 -8.03
C ALA A 49 -15.07 7.47 -6.81
N GLU A 50 -15.74 8.56 -6.44
CA GLU A 50 -16.72 8.54 -5.36
C GLU A 50 -17.88 7.61 -5.69
N GLY A 51 -18.18 6.72 -4.75
CA GLY A 51 -19.38 5.90 -4.78
C GLY A 51 -20.59 6.68 -4.27
N GLY A 52 -21.78 6.16 -4.60
CA GLY A 52 -23.00 6.50 -3.89
C GLY A 52 -23.25 5.52 -2.73
N PHE A 53 -24.28 5.80 -1.92
CA PHE A 53 -24.68 4.94 -0.81
C PHE A 53 -24.87 3.46 -1.21
N LEU A 54 -25.38 3.21 -2.43
CA LEU A 54 -25.71 1.86 -2.90
C LEU A 54 -24.66 1.24 -3.84
N LYS A 55 -23.73 2.02 -4.40
CA LYS A 55 -22.82 1.56 -5.46
C LYS A 55 -21.46 2.23 -5.33
N MET A 56 -20.41 1.43 -5.45
CA MET A 56 -19.04 1.91 -5.64
C MET A 56 -18.82 2.33 -7.10
N ASP A 57 -17.77 3.12 -7.35
CA ASP A 57 -17.28 3.35 -8.70
C ASP A 57 -16.89 2.03 -9.40
N SER A 58 -16.99 1.99 -10.72
CA SER A 58 -16.73 0.78 -11.51
C SER A 58 -15.24 0.47 -11.68
N ALA A 59 -14.35 1.45 -11.53
CA ALA A 59 -12.92 1.30 -11.75
C ALA A 59 -12.06 2.17 -10.80
N PRO A 60 -12.31 2.15 -9.47
CA PRO A 60 -11.62 3.04 -8.53
C PRO A 60 -10.11 2.74 -8.44
N TYR A 61 -9.73 1.47 -8.62
CA TYR A 61 -8.32 1.06 -8.62
C TYR A 61 -7.55 1.59 -9.83
N ASN A 62 -8.11 1.49 -11.04
CA ASN A 62 -7.44 1.99 -12.24
C ASN A 62 -7.20 3.51 -12.15
N LYS A 63 -8.23 4.26 -11.73
CA LYS A 63 -8.13 5.71 -11.51
C LYS A 63 -7.09 6.07 -10.45
N TYR A 64 -7.00 5.27 -9.38
CA TYR A 64 -6.00 5.44 -8.35
C TYR A 64 -4.58 5.16 -8.88
N GLU A 65 -4.38 4.05 -9.60
CA GLU A 65 -3.10 3.69 -10.19
C GLU A 65 -2.62 4.74 -11.19
N GLU A 66 -3.49 5.21 -12.10
CA GLU A 66 -3.21 6.31 -13.03
C GLU A 66 -2.75 7.57 -12.28
N ARG A 67 -3.47 7.94 -11.20
CA ARG A 67 -3.12 9.10 -10.38
C ARG A 67 -1.77 8.95 -9.67
N ILE A 68 -1.46 7.76 -9.19
CA ILE A 68 -0.18 7.46 -8.55
C ILE A 68 0.96 7.55 -9.56
N GLU A 69 0.79 7.02 -10.77
CA GLU A 69 1.79 7.12 -11.84
C GLU A 69 2.11 8.58 -12.19
N GLU A 70 1.09 9.43 -12.31
CA GLU A 70 1.28 10.88 -12.51
C GLU A 70 2.09 11.52 -11.39
N LEU A 71 1.81 11.19 -10.13
CA LEU A 71 2.51 11.74 -8.97
C LEU A 71 3.96 11.27 -8.90
N LEU A 72 4.21 9.98 -9.15
CA LEU A 72 5.56 9.43 -9.19
C LEU A 72 6.40 10.10 -10.29
N ALA A 73 5.82 10.33 -11.48
CA ALA A 73 6.47 11.02 -12.58
C ALA A 73 6.76 12.49 -12.24
N LYS A 74 5.80 13.19 -11.63
CA LYS A 74 5.94 14.60 -11.25
C LYS A 74 7.00 14.82 -10.17
N GLU A 75 7.07 13.95 -9.18
CA GLU A 75 7.99 14.06 -8.04
C GLU A 75 9.33 13.35 -8.30
N GLU A 76 9.52 12.80 -9.51
CA GLU A 76 10.72 12.09 -9.97
C GLU A 76 11.16 10.96 -9.01
N LEU A 77 10.20 10.32 -8.34
CA LEU A 77 10.46 9.27 -7.37
C LEU A 77 10.86 7.98 -8.05
N LYS A 78 11.95 7.38 -7.58
CA LYS A 78 12.47 6.10 -8.08
C LYS A 78 12.09 4.99 -7.12
N SER A 79 11.74 3.84 -7.67
CA SER A 79 11.52 2.65 -6.87
C SER A 79 12.85 2.03 -6.44
N GLU A 80 12.82 1.39 -5.28
CA GLU A 80 13.86 0.52 -4.77
C GLU A 80 13.28 -0.87 -4.55
N THR A 81 14.12 -1.89 -4.77
CA THR A 81 13.78 -3.29 -4.51
C THR A 81 14.40 -3.72 -3.19
N PHE A 82 13.58 -4.28 -2.30
CA PHE A 82 14.04 -4.83 -1.04
C PHE A 82 14.41 -6.31 -1.21
N LEU A 83 15.69 -6.63 -1.03
CA LEU A 83 16.24 -8.00 -1.06
C LEU A 83 16.77 -8.42 0.34
N PRO A 84 15.86 -8.61 1.31
CA PRO A 84 16.22 -9.00 2.68
C PRO A 84 16.71 -10.43 2.79
N ARG A 85 17.44 -10.70 3.88
CA ARG A 85 17.67 -12.07 4.39
C ARG A 85 16.51 -12.51 5.27
N LYS A 86 16.38 -13.83 5.46
CA LYS A 86 15.42 -14.42 6.38
C LYS A 86 15.54 -13.80 7.77
N GLY A 87 14.42 -13.30 8.28
CA GLY A 87 14.32 -12.65 9.59
C GLY A 87 14.47 -11.13 9.55
N ASP A 88 14.91 -10.54 8.43
CA ASP A 88 14.90 -9.09 8.28
C ASP A 88 13.47 -8.56 8.25
N VAL A 89 13.31 -7.34 8.76
CA VAL A 89 12.02 -6.68 8.94
C VAL A 89 12.05 -5.33 8.25
N LEU A 90 11.00 -5.03 7.48
CA LEU A 90 10.72 -3.69 6.98
C LEU A 90 9.46 -3.16 7.64
N ILE A 91 9.58 -1.99 8.28
CA ILE A 91 8.45 -1.27 8.87
C ILE A 91 8.17 -0.07 7.99
N TRP A 92 6.91 0.13 7.59
CA TRP A 92 6.53 1.28 6.79
C TRP A 92 5.27 1.98 7.28
N HIS A 93 5.18 3.25 6.91
CA HIS A 93 4.00 4.09 7.07
C HIS A 93 2.92 3.72 6.04
N ALA A 94 1.63 3.76 6.41
CA ALA A 94 0.49 3.37 5.57
C ALA A 94 0.49 3.96 4.14
N ASN A 95 1.01 5.19 4.02
CA ASN A 95 1.04 5.95 2.77
C ASN A 95 2.31 5.71 1.93
N LEU A 96 3.25 4.87 2.38
CA LEU A 96 4.38 4.50 1.54
C LEU A 96 3.86 3.75 0.32
N LEU A 97 4.17 4.24 -0.89
CA LEU A 97 3.86 3.52 -2.12
C LEU A 97 4.79 2.31 -2.24
N HIS A 98 4.18 1.14 -2.36
CA HIS A 98 4.88 -0.14 -2.44
C HIS A 98 4.06 -1.17 -3.20
N GLY A 99 4.73 -2.23 -3.66
CA GLY A 99 4.13 -3.33 -4.39
C GLY A 99 5.05 -4.55 -4.46
N GLY A 100 4.62 -5.59 -5.16
CA GLY A 100 5.48 -6.72 -5.51
C GLY A 100 5.96 -6.57 -6.94
N SER A 101 7.24 -6.84 -7.18
CA SER A 101 7.74 -7.03 -8.55
C SER A 101 7.13 -8.27 -9.20
N PRO A 102 7.12 -8.35 -10.54
CA PRO A 102 6.78 -9.57 -11.23
C PRO A 102 7.65 -10.76 -10.80
N VAL A 103 7.05 -11.94 -10.69
CA VAL A 103 7.79 -13.19 -10.53
C VAL A 103 8.34 -13.58 -11.90
N THR A 104 9.66 -13.52 -12.07
CA THR A 104 10.34 -13.89 -13.33
C THR A 104 11.05 -15.23 -13.22
N ASN A 105 11.28 -15.73 -12.00
CA ASN A 105 11.82 -17.06 -11.75
C ASN A 105 10.76 -17.92 -11.02
N PRO A 106 10.10 -18.87 -11.71
CA PRO A 106 9.05 -19.69 -11.12
C PRO A 106 9.54 -20.69 -10.06
N ASP A 107 10.85 -20.96 -10.00
CA ASP A 107 11.45 -21.86 -9.00
C ASP A 107 11.76 -21.14 -7.68
N ARG A 108 11.49 -19.83 -7.60
CA ARG A 108 11.71 -19.02 -6.40
C ARG A 108 10.39 -18.65 -5.74
N THR A 109 10.43 -18.52 -4.42
CA THR A 109 9.30 -18.07 -3.60
C THR A 109 9.66 -16.81 -2.83
N ARG A 110 8.64 -16.14 -2.29
CA ARG A 110 8.76 -14.96 -1.41
C ARG A 110 7.86 -15.09 -0.19
N LYS A 111 8.13 -16.08 0.65
CA LYS A 111 7.43 -16.29 1.92
C LYS A 111 7.70 -15.12 2.84
N SER A 112 6.61 -14.49 3.24
CA SER A 112 6.63 -13.30 4.09
C SER A 112 5.40 -13.29 4.98
N MET A 113 5.50 -12.55 6.09
CA MET A 113 4.38 -12.24 6.96
C MET A 113 4.22 -10.73 7.01
N VAL A 114 2.98 -10.25 6.93
CA VAL A 114 2.66 -8.82 7.06
C VAL A 114 1.70 -8.64 8.22
N LEU A 115 1.99 -7.69 9.08
CA LEU A 115 1.12 -7.27 10.17
C LEU A 115 0.80 -5.80 10.01
N HIS A 116 -0.47 -5.44 10.15
CA HIS A 116 -0.93 -4.04 10.14
C HIS A 116 -1.38 -3.67 11.54
N TYR A 117 -0.87 -2.55 12.04
CA TYR A 117 -1.20 -2.02 13.36
C TYR A 117 -1.80 -0.63 13.22
N TYR A 118 -3.00 -0.46 13.79
CA TYR A 118 -3.66 0.82 13.94
C TYR A 118 -3.32 1.42 15.30
N ALA A 119 -3.25 2.74 15.39
CA ALA A 119 -3.24 3.42 16.68
C ALA A 119 -4.56 3.21 17.42
N GLN A 120 -4.55 3.44 18.73
CA GLN A 120 -5.79 3.48 19.52
C GLN A 120 -6.60 4.74 19.18
N ASP A 121 -7.92 4.65 19.36
CA ASP A 121 -8.87 5.77 19.23
C ASP A 121 -8.92 6.44 17.85
N VAL A 122 -8.61 5.69 16.78
CA VAL A 122 -8.79 6.15 15.39
C VAL A 122 -9.96 5.44 14.71
N ILE A 123 -10.61 6.14 13.78
CA ILE A 123 -11.66 5.54 12.96
C ILE A 123 -10.98 4.78 11.83
N CYS A 124 -11.25 3.48 11.68
CA CYS A 124 -10.73 2.67 10.59
C CYS A 124 -11.77 2.54 9.48
N TYR A 125 -11.34 2.73 8.23
CA TYR A 125 -12.21 2.56 7.07
C TYR A 125 -11.44 2.08 5.83
N HIS A 126 -12.17 1.58 4.84
CA HIS A 126 -11.64 1.16 3.55
C HIS A 126 -11.98 2.23 2.51
N GLU A 127 -10.98 3.01 2.07
CA GLU A 127 -11.14 4.20 1.22
C GLU A 127 -11.87 3.88 -0.09
N ILE A 128 -11.49 2.80 -0.79
CA ILE A 128 -12.11 2.43 -2.07
C ILE A 128 -13.60 2.13 -1.96
N SER A 129 -14.03 1.53 -0.85
CA SER A 129 -15.46 1.23 -0.63
C SER A 129 -16.17 2.36 0.11
N GLN A 130 -15.41 3.33 0.64
CA GLN A 130 -15.86 4.41 1.50
C GLN A 130 -16.70 3.89 2.68
N ARG A 131 -16.32 2.73 3.24
CA ARG A 131 -17.04 2.06 4.33
C ARG A 131 -16.14 1.83 5.55
N PRO A 132 -16.70 1.91 6.77
CA PRO A 132 -15.96 1.60 7.99
C PRO A 132 -15.50 0.13 7.99
N THR A 133 -14.31 -0.14 8.51
CA THR A 133 -13.72 -1.49 8.48
C THR A 133 -14.45 -2.43 9.44
N LEU A 134 -15.05 -1.91 10.52
CA LEU A 134 -16.11 -2.48 11.37
C LEU A 134 -16.63 -1.35 12.29
N TRP A 135 -17.93 -1.35 12.60
CA TRP A 135 -18.55 -0.57 13.70
C TRP A 135 -18.56 -1.46 14.96
N PRO A 136 -18.41 -0.94 16.20
CA PRO A 136 -18.46 -1.76 17.42
C PRO A 136 -19.70 -2.67 17.51
#